data_AF-A0A949ZN97-F1
#
_entry.id   AF-A0A949ZN97-F1
#
_cell.length_a   1.000
_cell.length_b   1.000
_cell.length_c   1.000
_cell.angle_alpha   90.00
_cell.angle_beta   90.00
_cell.angle_gamma   90.00
#
_symmetry.space_group_name_H-M   'P 1'
#
loop_
_entity.id
_entity.type
_entity.pdbx_description
1 polymer ?
#
loop_
_entity_poly.entity_id
_entity_poly.type
_entity_poly.pdbx_seq_one_letter_code
_entity_poly.pdbx_strand_id
1 'polypeptide(L)'
;MRAEAENAAAPQILITSWLQGAGGIETHLLNLAGVLVESGAHVWVAARVCKKNVPLEAAAPRLPVRFIKTPFDRNTRRLRLSTMWAMAAWPLHFRGRRFDAILTTESGAFTRFLRRFLKPGSRVVGMYAGEP
;
A
#
# COMPACT_ATOMS: atom_id res chain seq x y z
N MET A 1 6.72 -19.32 30.27
CA MET A 1 7.38 -18.56 29.18
C MET A 1 6.35 -17.75 28.39
N ARG A 2 5.83 -16.67 28.95
CA ARG A 2 4.92 -15.71 28.27
C ARG A 2 5.29 -14.29 28.72
N ALA A 3 6.53 -13.92 28.49
CA ALA A 3 7.07 -12.60 28.82
C ALA A 3 8.13 -12.24 27.79
N GLU A 4 7.70 -11.90 26.57
CA GLU A 4 8.61 -11.35 25.54
C GLU A 4 7.86 -10.68 24.36
N ALA A 5 6.61 -10.23 24.56
CA ALA A 5 5.89 -9.43 23.55
C ALA A 5 5.68 -7.98 24.01
N GLU A 6 6.55 -7.50 24.90
CA GLU A 6 6.52 -6.14 25.41
C GLU A 6 7.39 -5.25 24.50
N ASN A 7 6.71 -4.34 23.80
CA ASN A 7 7.24 -3.13 23.15
C ASN A 7 7.89 -3.21 21.75
N ALA A 8 7.47 -4.14 20.88
CA ALA A 8 7.69 -3.94 19.44
C ALA A 8 6.69 -2.89 18.93
N ALA A 9 7.17 -1.75 18.43
CA ALA A 9 6.32 -0.73 17.81
C ALA A 9 5.40 -1.35 16.74
N ALA A 10 4.15 -0.88 16.66
CA ALA A 10 3.13 -1.38 15.74
C ALA A 10 3.68 -1.55 14.30
N PRO A 11 3.49 -2.74 13.66
CA PRO A 11 4.01 -3.00 12.33
C PRO A 11 3.54 -1.96 11.32
N GLN A 12 4.46 -1.42 10.53
CA GLN A 12 4.17 -0.46 9.47
C GLN A 12 4.04 -1.20 8.14
N ILE A 13 2.84 -1.27 7.58
CA ILE A 13 2.58 -2.00 6.34
C ILE A 13 2.20 -1.02 5.24
N LEU A 14 2.83 -1.16 4.07
CA LEU A 14 2.47 -0.40 2.87
C LEU A 14 1.84 -1.32 1.84
N ILE A 15 0.62 -1.01 1.44
CA ILE A 15 -0.13 -1.68 0.37
C ILE A 15 -0.07 -0.78 -0.87
N THR A 16 0.33 -1.33 -2.02
CA THR A 16 0.44 -0.60 -3.28
C THR A 16 -0.20 -1.38 -4.42
N SER A 17 -1.14 -0.76 -5.12
CA SER A 17 -1.85 -1.42 -6.22
C SER A 17 -2.45 -0.40 -7.18
N TRP A 18 -2.82 -0.88 -8.36
CA TRP A 18 -3.67 -0.14 -9.29
C TRP A 18 -5.12 -0.49 -8.98
N LEU A 19 -5.86 0.48 -8.46
CA LEU A 19 -7.24 0.30 -8.04
C LEU A 19 -8.14 0.75 -9.19
N GLN A 20 -8.72 -0.20 -9.91
CA GLN A 20 -9.49 0.04 -11.14
C GLN A 20 -11.01 0.15 -10.92
N GLY A 21 -11.51 -0.09 -9.71
CA GLY A 21 -12.91 0.09 -9.35
C GLY A 21 -13.34 -0.94 -8.31
N ALA A 22 -14.65 -1.19 -8.21
CA ALA A 22 -15.16 -2.34 -7.47
C ALA A 22 -14.82 -3.62 -8.24
N GLY A 23 -13.94 -4.44 -7.67
CA GLY A 23 -13.45 -5.68 -8.26
C GLY A 23 -12.91 -6.63 -7.20
N GLY A 24 -12.46 -7.81 -7.64
CA GLY A 24 -11.94 -8.85 -6.74
C GLY A 24 -10.71 -8.38 -5.97
N ILE A 25 -9.71 -7.85 -6.66
CA ILE A 25 -8.45 -7.38 -6.04
C ILE A 25 -8.74 -6.29 -5.00
N GLU A 26 -9.55 -5.29 -5.34
CA GLU A 26 -9.84 -4.17 -4.44
C GLU A 26 -10.62 -4.59 -3.20
N THR A 27 -11.51 -5.57 -3.33
CA THR A 27 -12.24 -6.16 -2.20
C THR A 27 -11.31 -6.98 -1.32
N HIS A 28 -10.41 -7.78 -1.92
CA HIS A 28 -9.38 -8.50 -1.16
C HIS A 28 -8.43 -7.55 -0.42
N LEU A 29 -8.00 -6.46 -1.06
CA LEU A 29 -7.15 -5.45 -0.41
C LEU A 29 -7.88 -4.73 0.72
N LEU A 30 -9.19 -4.49 0.59
CA LEU A 30 -10.02 -3.96 1.69
C LEU A 30 -10.05 -4.91 2.88
N ASN A 31 -10.38 -6.17 2.65
CA ASN A 31 -10.45 -7.17 3.73
C ASN A 31 -9.07 -7.37 4.39
N LEU A 32 -8.02 -7.45 3.58
CA LEU A 32 -6.63 -7.57 4.06
C LEU A 32 -6.22 -6.36 4.89
N ALA A 33 -6.53 -5.14 4.45
CA ALA A 33 -6.27 -3.94 5.22
C ALA A 33 -7.03 -3.95 6.55
N GLY A 34 -8.28 -4.43 6.55
CA GLY A 34 -9.08 -4.67 7.76
C GLY A 34 -8.37 -5.58 8.76
N VAL A 35 -8.03 -6.80 8.32
CA VAL A 35 -7.35 -7.80 9.16
C VAL A 35 -6.00 -7.30 9.70
N LEU A 36 -5.22 -6.59 8.88
CA LEU A 36 -3.93 -6.02 9.30
C LEU A 36 -4.12 -4.96 10.38
N VAL A 37 -5.10 -4.07 10.22
CA VAL A 37 -5.46 -3.06 11.23
C VAL A 37 -5.92 -3.73 12.52
N GLU A 38 -6.81 -4.71 12.44
CA GLU A 38 -7.31 -5.48 13.60
C GLU A 38 -6.17 -6.19 14.34
N SER A 39 -5.13 -6.62 13.61
CA SER A 39 -3.91 -7.21 14.16
C SER A 39 -2.95 -6.17 14.78
N GLY A 40 -3.32 -4.89 14.83
CA GLY A 40 -2.52 -3.81 15.40
C GLY A 40 -1.51 -3.17 14.44
N ALA A 41 -1.59 -3.43 13.13
CA ALA A 41 -0.70 -2.81 12.15
C ALA A 41 -1.15 -1.40 11.75
N HIS A 42 -0.19 -0.52 11.49
CA HIS A 42 -0.43 0.76 10.84
C HIS A 42 -0.35 0.59 9.34
N VAL A 43 -1.50 0.65 8.67
CA VAL A 43 -1.61 0.37 7.24
C VAL A 43 -1.62 1.67 6.43
N TRP A 44 -0.72 1.73 5.46
CA TRP A 44 -0.68 2.75 4.43
C TRP A 44 -1.12 2.15 3.11
N VAL A 45 -1.99 2.84 2.40
CA VAL A 45 -2.42 2.48 1.05
C VAL A 45 -1.92 3.56 0.10
N ALA A 46 -1.12 3.18 -0.89
CA ALA A 46 -0.61 4.11 -1.89
C ALA A 46 -0.98 3.63 -3.30
N ALA A 47 -1.64 4.48 -4.08
CA ALA A 47 -2.13 4.13 -5.42
C ALA A 47 -1.70 5.16 -6.48
N ARG A 48 -1.06 4.68 -7.56
CA ARG A 48 -0.76 5.49 -8.76
C ARG A 48 -1.94 5.57 -9.74
N VAL A 49 -2.85 4.61 -9.61
CA VAL A 49 -4.12 4.53 -10.32
C VAL A 49 -5.18 4.20 -9.29
N CYS A 50 -6.21 5.02 -9.21
CA CYS A 50 -7.38 4.81 -8.36
C CYS A 50 -8.58 5.34 -9.13
N LYS A 51 -9.43 4.48 -9.68
CA LYS A 51 -10.68 4.89 -10.34
C LYS A 51 -11.81 5.10 -9.33
N LYS A 52 -12.89 5.74 -9.75
CA LYS A 52 -14.05 6.01 -8.87
C LYS A 52 -14.61 4.69 -8.30
N ASN A 53 -15.27 4.79 -7.15
CA ASN A 53 -15.96 3.68 -6.48
C ASN A 53 -15.05 2.52 -6.06
N VAL A 54 -13.79 2.81 -5.71
CA VAL A 54 -12.89 1.82 -5.12
C VAL A 54 -13.30 1.57 -3.66
N PRO A 55 -13.63 0.34 -3.26
CA PRO A 55 -14.09 0.01 -1.90
C PRO A 55 -13.12 0.48 -0.81
N LEU A 56 -11.82 0.32 -1.04
CA LEU A 56 -10.77 0.73 -0.11
C LEU A 56 -10.72 2.25 0.10
N GLU A 57 -11.00 3.05 -0.94
CA GLU A 57 -11.09 4.51 -0.85
C GLU A 57 -12.35 4.91 -0.06
N ALA A 58 -13.49 4.26 -0.35
CA ALA A 58 -14.75 4.53 0.33
C ALA A 58 -14.74 4.10 1.82
N ALA A 59 -13.97 3.08 2.17
CA ALA A 59 -13.84 2.57 3.53
C ALA A 59 -12.83 3.35 4.39
N ALA A 60 -11.94 4.14 3.79
CA ALA A 60 -10.90 4.89 4.50
C ALA A 60 -11.40 5.79 5.65
N PRO A 61 -12.62 6.38 5.63
CA PRO A 61 -13.13 7.14 6.78
C PRO A 61 -13.48 6.27 8.01
N ARG A 62 -13.69 4.96 7.81
CA ARG A 62 -14.13 4.02 8.86
C ARG A 62 -13.05 3.00 9.24
N LEU A 63 -12.09 2.78 8.35
CA LEU A 63 -10.94 1.93 8.55
C LEU A 63 -9.71 2.82 8.74
N PRO A 64 -8.94 2.71 9.84
CA PRO A 64 -7.81 3.59 10.16
C PRO A 64 -6.58 3.30 9.28
N VAL A 65 -6.75 3.47 7.96
CA VAL A 65 -5.70 3.41 6.95
C VAL A 65 -5.32 4.81 6.51
N ARG A 66 -4.03 5.01 6.21
CA ARG A 66 -3.61 6.25 5.54
C ARG A 66 -3.58 6.04 4.05
N PHE A 67 -4.47 6.73 3.34
CA PHE A 67 -4.59 6.62 1.89
C PHE A 67 -3.84 7.75 1.19
N ILE A 68 -3.01 7.40 0.20
CA ILE A 68 -2.24 8.33 -0.63
C ILE A 68 -2.45 8.01 -2.10
N LYS A 69 -2.66 9.06 -2.90
CA LYS A 69 -2.87 8.97 -4.33
C LYS A 69 -2.04 9.99 -5.07
N THR A 70 -1.81 9.75 -6.35
CA THR A 70 -1.27 10.76 -7.26
C THR A 70 -2.41 11.67 -7.74
N PRO A 71 -2.12 12.92 -8.16
CA PRO A 71 -3.13 13.81 -8.74
C PRO A 71 -3.63 13.37 -10.13
N PHE A 72 -3.02 12.33 -10.71
CA PHE A 72 -3.40 11.75 -12.01
C PHE A 72 -4.00 10.34 -11.85
N ASP A 73 -4.36 9.94 -10.63
CA ASP A 73 -4.85 8.60 -10.25
C ASP A 73 -6.04 8.12 -11.08
N ARG A 74 -6.91 9.03 -11.52
CA ARG A 74 -8.14 8.70 -12.27
C ARG A 74 -7.89 8.42 -13.77
N ASN A 75 -6.70 8.74 -14.32
CA ASN A 75 -6.44 8.64 -15.75
C ASN A 75 -5.24 7.72 -16.05
N THR A 76 -5.53 6.48 -16.48
CA THR A 76 -4.51 5.48 -16.81
C THR A 76 -3.60 5.89 -17.97
N ARG A 77 -4.06 6.74 -18.90
CA ARG A 77 -3.22 7.27 -19.99
C ARG A 77 -2.09 8.16 -19.46
N ARG A 78 -2.21 8.66 -18.23
CA ARG A 78 -1.21 9.48 -17.53
C ARG A 78 -0.39 8.68 -16.52
N LEU A 79 -0.35 7.35 -16.62
CA LEU A 79 0.40 6.49 -15.69
C LEU A 79 1.87 6.90 -15.53
N ARG A 80 2.55 7.31 -16.61
CA ARG A 80 3.93 7.81 -16.53
C ARG A 80 4.04 9.03 -15.62
N LEU A 81 3.13 10.00 -15.76
CA LEU A 81 3.07 11.17 -14.90
C LEU A 81 2.72 10.81 -13.46
N SER A 82 1.75 9.91 -13.24
CA SER A 82 1.47 9.35 -11.91
C SER A 82 2.71 8.72 -11.29
N THR A 83 3.48 7.98 -12.07
CA THR A 83 4.70 7.31 -11.60
C THR A 83 5.78 8.31 -11.22
N MET A 84 6.06 9.27 -12.09
CA MET A 84 7.03 10.34 -11.81
C MET A 84 6.63 11.13 -10.57
N TRP A 85 5.36 11.50 -10.45
CA TRP A 85 4.85 12.20 -9.29
C TRP A 85 4.97 11.36 -8.01
N ALA A 86 4.58 10.08 -8.05
CA ALA A 86 4.74 9.18 -6.92
C ALA A 86 6.20 9.07 -6.49
N MET A 87 7.12 8.92 -7.44
CA MET A 87 8.55 8.81 -7.14
C MET A 87 9.14 10.10 -6.52
N ALA A 88 8.59 11.26 -6.86
CA ALA A 88 9.00 12.56 -6.33
C ALA A 88 8.34 12.90 -4.98
N ALA A 89 7.03 12.69 -4.86
CA ALA A 89 6.23 13.16 -3.72
C ALA A 89 6.15 12.15 -2.57
N TRP A 90 6.08 10.84 -2.85
CA TRP A 90 5.93 9.83 -1.81
C TRP A 90 7.10 9.75 -0.82
N PRO A 91 8.37 10.01 -1.18
CA PRO A 91 9.45 10.13 -0.19
C PRO A 91 9.15 11.14 0.92
N LEU A 92 8.46 12.24 0.61
CA LEU A 92 8.07 13.25 1.60
C LEU A 92 6.93 12.74 2.49
N HIS A 93 5.95 12.04 1.92
CA HIS A 93 4.88 11.41 2.71
C HIS A 93 5.39 10.30 3.64
N PHE A 94 6.42 9.57 3.22
CA PHE A 94 7.04 8.49 3.97
C PHE A 94 8.23 8.95 4.81
N ARG A 95 8.53 10.25 4.88
CA ARG A 95 9.71 10.76 5.58
C ARG A 95 9.73 10.28 7.04
N GLY A 96 10.89 9.72 7.44
CA GLY A 96 11.09 9.15 8.78
C GLY A 96 10.41 7.80 9.01
N ARG A 97 9.73 7.23 8.02
CA ARG A 97 9.05 5.94 8.12
C ARG A 97 9.79 4.86 7.36
N ARG A 98 9.73 3.65 7.91
CA ARG A 98 10.20 2.42 7.29
C ARG A 98 9.14 1.36 7.49
N PHE A 99 8.86 0.60 6.43
CA PHE A 99 7.82 -0.42 6.42
C PHE A 99 8.40 -1.79 6.72
N ASP A 100 7.69 -2.55 7.56
CA ASP A 100 7.97 -3.95 7.91
C ASP A 100 7.60 -4.90 6.77
N ALA A 101 6.64 -4.52 5.95
CA ALA A 101 6.32 -5.19 4.70
C ALA A 101 5.74 -4.21 3.67
N ILE A 102 6.00 -4.50 2.39
CA ILE A 102 5.33 -3.86 1.26
C ILE A 102 4.55 -4.94 0.53
N LEU A 103 3.23 -4.81 0.48
CA LEU A 103 2.33 -5.67 -0.28
C LEU A 103 2.04 -4.97 -1.59
N THR A 104 2.32 -5.63 -2.72
CA THR A 104 2.18 -4.97 -4.03
C THR A 104 1.66 -5.90 -5.10
N THR A 105 0.74 -5.41 -5.93
CA THR A 105 0.36 -6.08 -7.19
C THR A 105 1.24 -5.62 -8.36
N GLU A 106 2.17 -4.72 -8.12
CA GLU A 106 3.03 -4.13 -9.13
C GLU A 106 4.39 -4.82 -9.21
N SER A 107 5.01 -4.80 -10.40
CA SER A 107 6.35 -5.33 -10.65
C SER A 107 7.29 -4.30 -11.28
N GLY A 108 8.58 -4.63 -11.36
CA GLY A 108 9.56 -3.86 -12.10
C GLY A 108 10.19 -2.68 -11.35
N ALA A 109 10.44 -1.57 -12.08
CA ALA A 109 11.22 -0.43 -11.58
C ALA A 109 10.54 0.29 -10.41
N PHE A 110 9.21 0.33 -10.39
CA PHE A 110 8.49 0.98 -9.31
C PHE A 110 8.56 0.19 -8.01
N THR A 111 8.44 -1.13 -8.07
CA THR A 111 8.66 -2.00 -6.90
C THR A 111 10.08 -1.85 -6.37
N ARG A 112 11.10 -1.73 -7.25
CA ARG A 112 12.47 -1.38 -6.84
C ARG A 112 12.55 -0.02 -6.15
N PHE A 113 11.82 0.99 -6.65
CA PHE A 113 11.69 2.27 -5.98
C PHE A 113 11.12 2.10 -4.57
N LEU A 114 10.02 1.37 -4.41
CA LEU A 114 9.34 1.16 -3.13
C LEU A 114 10.22 0.44 -2.09
N ARG A 115 11.07 -0.50 -2.50
CA ARG A 115 12.00 -1.21 -1.60
C ARG A 115 12.88 -0.29 -0.76
N ARG A 116 13.15 0.94 -1.23
CA ARG A 116 13.92 1.93 -0.47
C ARG A 116 13.27 2.33 0.85
N PHE A 117 11.97 2.07 1.03
CA PHE A 117 11.22 2.39 2.23
C PHE A 117 11.05 1.20 3.18
N LEU A 118 11.57 0.02 2.84
CA LEU A 118 11.58 -1.12 3.76
C LEU A 118 12.57 -0.90 4.90
N LYS A 119 12.28 -1.49 6.06
CA LYS A 119 13.27 -1.75 7.10
C LYS A 119 14.28 -2.80 6.62
N PRO A 120 15.51 -2.82 7.15
CA PRO A 120 16.44 -3.92 6.92
C PRO A 120 15.82 -5.28 7.31
N GLY A 121 16.00 -6.32 6.49
CA GLY A 121 15.45 -7.66 6.73
C GLY A 121 13.96 -7.83 6.38
N SER A 122 13.24 -6.75 6.08
CA SER A 122 11.84 -6.79 5.66
C SER A 122 11.66 -7.19 4.19
N ARG A 123 10.44 -7.54 3.81
CA ARG A 123 10.13 -8.14 2.50
C ARG A 123 9.07 -7.37 1.71
N VAL A 124 9.20 -7.47 0.39
CA VAL A 124 8.10 -7.18 -0.55
C VAL A 124 7.35 -8.47 -0.79
N VAL A 125 6.02 -8.44 -0.68
CA VAL A 125 5.14 -9.56 -1.02
C VAL A 125 4.39 -9.20 -2.29
N GLY A 126 4.66 -9.94 -3.36
CA GLY A 126 3.92 -9.82 -4.62
C GLY A 126 2.55 -10.48 -4.50
N MET A 127 1.50 -9.73 -4.79
CA MET A 127 0.12 -10.21 -4.85
C MET A 127 -0.26 -10.31 -6.32
N TYR A 128 0.01 -11.46 -6.93
CA TYR A 128 -0.34 -11.72 -8.32
C TYR A 128 -1.73 -12.34 -8.40
N ALA A 129 -2.53 -11.89 -9.37
CA ALA A 129 -3.81 -12.52 -9.70
C ALA A 129 -3.62 -13.39 -10.95
N GLY A 130 -3.86 -14.70 -10.83
CA GLY A 130 -3.64 -15.71 -11.88
C GLY A 130 -2.66 -16.82 -11.45
N GLU A 131 -2.64 -17.93 -12.20
CA GLU A 131 -1.62 -18.99 -12.00
C GLU A 131 -0.21 -18.47 -12.31
N PRO A 132 0.81 -18.92 -11.57
CA PRO A 132 2.21 -18.48 -11.70
C PRO A 132 2.86 -18.80 -13.04
#